data_AF-A0AAV2AGT5-F1
#
_entry.id   AF-A0AAV2AGT5-F1
#
_cell.length_a   1.000
_cell.length_b   1.000
_cell.length_c   1.000
_cell.angle_alpha   90.00
_cell.angle_beta   90.00
_cell.angle_gamma   90.00
#
_symmetry.space_group_name_H-M   'P 1'
#
loop_
_entity.id
_entity.type
_entity.pdbx_description
1 polymer ?
#
loop_
_entity_poly.entity_id
_entity_poly.type
_entity_poly.pdbx_seq_one_letter_code
_entity_poly.pdbx_strand_id
1 'polypeptide(L)'
;MNSGKMEFSFMWWIENVSYCHRFPDEAFYSPNFTLEGLNDTSWFLSLHPFERKLGIFGSIYLQRSSHDAGPDCFPLKFEISVMKIDGSILSSEEQEGKFRKGDESEFLSLPVGFWFFARRNTEYLPGDTLGVRCRMWMSGESVQMVRRCTARTRIGIEKISFLHRVENFSALKLGEKRIIQIPSHSETGCVFTSTLRLAKKFRDEEKVYVEISSSKIDYRLYIQKFSVINASGNIIEFLESDHRLHYNFLPRHLTRQFLLDRREEYLPNDELSLLCECTFPTGENHGEIEEILHDLPLAVFEQRYNIPHSKNDGKAAEKLSSLPSASEDTKLNHNNQHLTNVNLNENTLSTSSNAPSPNLYGICNQVTNNDQHKKKYNAAAKLSMCPSALDDFQALYSDKLLSDVVLKTATKSFSAHRNVLCARSSVFRTMLTNDMDEKVTDCIKVEDLEDETVQRLLLFLYSDNLEELQWESAIQLYYAADKYAI
;
A
#
# COMPACT_ATOMS: atom_id res chain seq x y z
N MET A 1 45.66 -26.56 -13.96
CA MET A 1 45.02 -25.23 -13.79
C MET A 1 43.94 -25.40 -12.75
N ASN A 2 44.05 -24.72 -11.60
CA ASN A 2 43.01 -24.72 -10.57
C ASN A 2 41.78 -24.00 -11.13
N SER A 3 40.82 -24.73 -11.69
CA SER A 3 39.50 -24.19 -11.98
C SER A 3 38.76 -24.06 -10.66
N GLY A 4 38.98 -22.94 -9.94
CA GLY A 4 38.17 -22.58 -8.79
C GLY A 4 36.69 -22.59 -9.18
N LYS A 5 35.84 -23.25 -8.39
CA LYS A 5 34.41 -23.38 -8.67
C LYS A 5 33.70 -22.03 -8.51
N MET A 6 32.72 -21.78 -9.39
CA MET A 6 32.09 -20.49 -9.60
C MET A 6 30.69 -20.44 -8.96
N GLU A 7 30.38 -19.34 -8.29
CA GLU A 7 29.02 -18.98 -7.90
C GLU A 7 28.46 -18.03 -8.95
N PHE A 8 27.23 -18.29 -9.38
CA PHE A 8 26.50 -17.38 -10.23
C PHE A 8 25.44 -16.65 -9.44
N SER A 9 25.30 -15.35 -9.67
CA SER A 9 24.25 -14.50 -9.11
C SER A 9 23.47 -13.82 -10.23
N PHE A 10 22.22 -14.22 -10.42
CA PHE A 10 21.23 -13.51 -11.22
C PHE A 10 20.49 -12.50 -10.35
N MET A 11 20.43 -11.26 -10.80
CA MET A 11 19.67 -10.17 -10.19
C MET A 11 18.56 -9.79 -11.13
N TRP A 12 17.33 -9.83 -10.68
CA TRP A 12 16.15 -9.53 -11.46
C TRP A 12 15.35 -8.41 -10.80
N TRP A 13 15.26 -7.27 -11.49
CA TRP A 13 14.50 -6.11 -11.04
C TRP A 13 13.19 -6.02 -11.79
N ILE A 14 12.07 -5.98 -11.08
CA ILE A 14 10.73 -5.95 -11.64
C ILE A 14 10.10 -4.61 -11.32
N GLU A 15 9.98 -3.74 -12.32
CA GLU A 15 9.35 -2.42 -12.18
C GLU A 15 7.84 -2.49 -12.36
N ASN A 16 7.14 -1.54 -11.73
CA ASN A 16 5.67 -1.46 -11.72
C ASN A 16 5.03 -2.71 -11.11
N VAL A 17 5.67 -3.31 -10.10
CA VAL A 17 5.24 -4.61 -9.55
C VAL A 17 3.86 -4.52 -8.90
N SER A 18 3.45 -3.37 -8.39
CA SER A 18 2.12 -3.17 -7.80
C SER A 18 0.97 -3.43 -8.78
N TYR A 19 1.23 -3.39 -10.09
CA TYR A 19 0.22 -3.62 -11.13
C TYR A 19 0.03 -5.10 -11.49
N CYS A 20 0.87 -6.01 -10.98
CA CYS A 20 0.87 -7.43 -11.37
C CYS A 20 -0.41 -8.20 -10.96
N HIS A 21 -1.07 -7.81 -9.87
CA HIS A 21 -2.27 -8.45 -9.33
C HIS A 21 -3.50 -8.43 -10.29
N ARG A 22 -3.49 -7.61 -11.37
CA ARG A 22 -4.52 -7.65 -12.44
C ARG A 22 -4.48 -8.98 -13.19
N PHE A 23 -3.35 -9.65 -13.19
CA PHE A 23 -3.17 -10.88 -13.91
C PHE A 23 -2.94 -12.01 -12.90
N PRO A 24 -3.96 -12.35 -12.09
CA PRO A 24 -3.82 -13.36 -11.04
C PRO A 24 -3.52 -14.75 -11.59
N ASP A 25 -3.70 -14.96 -12.89
CA ASP A 25 -3.38 -16.21 -13.58
C ASP A 25 -2.16 -16.07 -14.51
N GLU A 26 -1.52 -14.89 -14.57
CA GLU A 26 -0.38 -14.63 -15.46
C GLU A 26 0.91 -14.49 -14.66
N ALA A 27 1.94 -15.20 -15.12
CA ALA A 27 3.26 -15.13 -14.55
C ALA A 27 4.09 -14.08 -15.28
N PHE A 28 4.94 -13.38 -14.53
CA PHE A 28 5.93 -12.47 -15.07
C PHE A 28 7.26 -13.22 -15.14
N TYR A 29 7.95 -13.12 -16.27
CA TYR A 29 9.18 -13.88 -16.49
C TYR A 29 10.39 -12.95 -16.56
N SER A 30 11.52 -13.42 -16.03
CA SER A 30 12.82 -12.82 -16.31
C SER A 30 13.25 -13.19 -17.73
N PRO A 31 14.19 -12.44 -18.33
CA PRO A 31 14.95 -12.93 -19.48
C PRO A 31 15.60 -14.27 -19.18
N ASN A 32 15.74 -15.10 -20.22
CA ASN A 32 16.54 -16.32 -20.13
C ASN A 32 18.01 -15.97 -19.90
N PHE A 33 18.68 -16.74 -19.05
CA PHE A 33 20.11 -16.64 -18.84
C PHE A 33 20.77 -18.01 -18.96
N THR A 34 21.92 -18.02 -19.65
CA THR A 34 22.77 -19.18 -19.91
C THR A 34 24.18 -18.88 -19.46
N LEU A 35 24.90 -19.87 -18.95
CA LEU A 35 26.24 -19.62 -18.39
C LEU A 35 27.23 -20.71 -18.74
N GLU A 36 28.44 -20.29 -19.11
CA GLU A 36 29.59 -21.19 -19.14
C GLU A 36 29.86 -21.71 -17.72
N GLY A 37 29.97 -23.02 -17.58
CA GLY A 37 30.13 -23.70 -16.29
C GLY A 37 28.86 -24.37 -15.76
N LEU A 38 27.67 -24.03 -16.29
CA LEU A 38 26.43 -24.78 -16.05
C LEU A 38 26.09 -25.73 -17.22
N ASN A 39 27.11 -26.26 -17.91
CA ASN A 39 26.97 -27.26 -18.98
C ASN A 39 25.88 -26.93 -20.01
N ASP A 40 25.89 -25.71 -20.56
CA ASP A 40 24.97 -25.25 -21.60
C ASP A 40 23.47 -25.32 -21.22
N THR A 41 23.17 -25.25 -19.92
CA THR A 41 21.79 -25.11 -19.42
C THR A 41 21.31 -23.66 -19.48
N SER A 42 19.99 -23.48 -19.69
CA SER A 42 19.34 -22.17 -19.75
C SER A 42 18.24 -22.10 -18.69
N TRP A 43 18.15 -20.97 -18.01
CA TRP A 43 17.26 -20.78 -16.86
C TRP A 43 16.55 -19.45 -16.94
N PHE A 44 15.44 -19.33 -16.22
CA PHE A 44 14.71 -18.08 -16.01
C PHE A 44 13.93 -18.16 -14.71
N LEU A 45 13.57 -17.00 -14.17
CA LEU A 45 12.70 -16.87 -13.00
C LEU A 45 11.30 -16.52 -13.47
N SER A 46 10.29 -17.03 -12.75
CA SER A 46 8.92 -16.56 -12.89
C SER A 46 8.39 -16.04 -11.55
N LEU A 47 7.60 -14.98 -11.63
CA LEU A 47 6.86 -14.39 -10.51
C LEU A 47 5.37 -14.60 -10.78
N HIS A 48 4.71 -15.34 -9.91
CA HIS A 48 3.28 -15.62 -9.97
C HIS A 48 2.58 -14.81 -8.87
N PRO A 49 1.92 -13.68 -9.19
CA PRO A 49 1.37 -12.77 -8.18
C PRO A 49 0.27 -13.38 -7.30
N PHE A 50 -0.42 -14.39 -7.81
CA PHE A 50 -1.55 -15.01 -7.14
C PHE A 50 -1.63 -16.48 -7.53
N GLU A 51 -1.81 -17.36 -6.54
CA GLU A 51 -2.06 -18.77 -6.82
C GLU A 51 -3.39 -19.21 -6.21
N ARG A 52 -4.42 -19.30 -7.07
CA ARG A 52 -5.81 -19.63 -6.68
C ARG A 52 -5.97 -20.90 -5.86
N LYS A 53 -5.10 -21.88 -6.06
CA LYS A 53 -5.25 -23.23 -5.47
C LYS A 53 -4.82 -23.30 -4.01
N LEU A 54 -3.87 -22.46 -3.60
CA LEU A 54 -3.26 -22.53 -2.28
C LEU A 54 -3.64 -21.36 -1.38
N GLY A 55 -4.33 -20.34 -1.91
CA GLY A 55 -4.57 -19.09 -1.16
C GLY A 55 -3.29 -18.29 -0.91
N ILE A 56 -2.18 -18.70 -1.54
CA ILE A 56 -0.87 -18.06 -1.45
C ILE A 56 -0.84 -16.90 -2.45
N PHE A 57 -0.27 -15.78 -2.01
CA PHE A 57 -0.12 -14.61 -2.84
C PHE A 57 1.37 -14.41 -3.13
N GLY A 58 1.76 -14.53 -4.40
CA GLY A 58 3.14 -14.32 -4.83
C GLY A 58 4.03 -15.53 -4.62
N SER A 59 4.28 -16.34 -5.65
CA SER A 59 5.34 -17.34 -5.61
C SER A 59 6.40 -17.04 -6.66
N ILE A 60 7.67 -17.25 -6.31
CA ILE A 60 8.80 -17.16 -7.24
C ILE A 60 9.30 -18.56 -7.53
N TYR A 61 9.47 -18.88 -8.82
CA TYR A 61 9.97 -20.17 -9.29
C TYR A 61 11.27 -19.97 -10.04
N LEU A 62 12.17 -20.95 -9.89
CA LEU A 62 13.29 -21.14 -10.80
C LEU A 62 12.89 -22.20 -11.82
N GLN A 63 13.04 -21.88 -13.10
CA GLN A 63 12.64 -22.76 -14.20
C GLN A 63 13.83 -23.02 -15.12
N ARG A 64 13.97 -24.29 -15.53
CA ARG A 64 14.94 -24.71 -16.54
C ARG A 64 14.27 -24.76 -17.92
N SER A 65 14.91 -24.19 -18.92
CA SER A 65 14.40 -24.22 -20.30
C SER A 65 14.26 -25.65 -20.82
N SER A 66 13.17 -25.90 -21.55
CA SER A 66 12.92 -27.16 -22.27
C SER A 66 13.85 -27.38 -23.46
N HIS A 67 14.51 -26.32 -23.94
CA HIS A 67 15.24 -26.31 -25.22
C HIS A 67 16.75 -26.09 -25.07
N ASP A 68 17.29 -26.16 -23.85
CA ASP A 68 18.71 -25.97 -23.64
C ASP A 68 19.57 -27.14 -24.19
N ALA A 69 20.85 -26.88 -24.41
CA ALA A 69 21.80 -27.87 -24.94
C ALA A 69 22.43 -28.75 -23.85
N GLY A 70 22.10 -28.48 -22.58
CA GLY A 70 22.65 -29.20 -21.44
C GLY A 70 22.09 -30.62 -21.24
N PRO A 71 22.56 -31.31 -20.18
CA PRO A 71 22.22 -32.71 -19.93
C PRO A 71 20.74 -32.90 -19.57
N ASP A 72 20.18 -34.07 -19.80
CA ASP A 72 18.76 -34.35 -19.51
C ASP A 72 18.36 -34.11 -18.05
N CYS A 73 19.31 -34.22 -17.12
CA CYS A 73 19.11 -33.96 -15.70
C CYS A 73 20.34 -33.24 -15.15
N PHE A 74 20.12 -32.15 -14.41
CA PHE A 74 21.18 -31.29 -13.89
C PHE A 74 21.01 -31.06 -12.39
N PRO A 75 21.97 -31.50 -11.54
CA PRO A 75 21.94 -31.20 -10.12
C PRO A 75 22.34 -29.74 -9.87
N LEU A 76 21.57 -29.04 -9.05
CA LEU A 76 21.79 -27.63 -8.78
C LEU A 76 21.48 -27.32 -7.31
N LYS A 77 22.37 -26.56 -6.68
CA LYS A 77 22.07 -25.81 -5.44
C LYS A 77 21.80 -24.36 -5.80
N PHE A 78 20.78 -23.80 -5.18
CA PHE A 78 20.44 -22.41 -5.42
C PHE A 78 19.77 -21.77 -4.21
N GLU A 79 19.91 -20.46 -4.12
CA GLU A 79 19.22 -19.59 -3.16
C GLU A 79 18.54 -18.50 -3.96
N ILE A 80 17.25 -18.29 -3.76
CA ILE A 80 16.57 -17.06 -4.19
C ILE A 80 16.30 -16.19 -2.96
N SER A 81 16.51 -14.91 -3.13
CA SER A 81 16.30 -13.89 -2.10
C SER A 81 15.51 -12.74 -2.67
N VAL A 82 14.55 -12.25 -1.91
CA VAL A 82 13.78 -11.05 -2.22
C VAL A 82 14.45 -9.88 -1.54
N MET A 83 14.62 -8.79 -2.26
CA MET A 83 15.39 -7.66 -1.80
C MET A 83 14.75 -6.33 -2.19
N LYS A 84 14.99 -5.33 -1.34
CA LYS A 84 14.64 -3.94 -1.64
C LYS A 84 15.66 -3.33 -2.61
N ILE A 85 15.32 -2.16 -3.15
CA ILE A 85 16.21 -1.40 -4.05
C ILE A 85 17.56 -1.03 -3.42
N ASP A 86 17.61 -0.91 -2.08
CA ASP A 86 18.82 -0.59 -1.32
C ASP A 86 19.72 -1.81 -1.09
N GLY A 87 19.33 -2.99 -1.56
CA GLY A 87 20.08 -4.24 -1.39
C GLY A 87 19.72 -5.03 -0.13
N SER A 88 18.87 -4.51 0.76
CA SER A 88 18.45 -5.24 1.96
C SER A 88 17.60 -6.45 1.60
N ILE A 89 17.96 -7.61 2.17
CA ILE A 89 17.25 -8.88 1.96
C ILE A 89 16.03 -8.92 2.87
N LEU A 90 14.86 -9.13 2.29
CA LEU A 90 13.59 -9.31 2.98
C LEU A 90 13.36 -10.77 3.37
N SER A 91 13.67 -11.68 2.47
CA SER A 91 13.55 -13.13 2.67
C SER A 91 14.52 -13.86 1.76
N SER A 92 14.93 -15.05 2.18
CA SER A 92 15.86 -15.90 1.45
C SER A 92 15.61 -17.35 1.85
N GLU A 93 15.70 -18.25 0.89
CA GLU A 93 15.61 -19.70 1.11
C GLU A 93 16.75 -20.41 0.35
N GLU A 94 17.08 -21.65 0.68
CA GLU A 94 18.11 -22.39 -0.06
C GLU A 94 17.57 -23.78 -0.35
N GLN A 95 17.75 -24.23 -1.59
CA GLN A 95 17.28 -25.53 -2.03
C GLN A 95 18.33 -26.24 -2.87
N GLU A 96 18.31 -27.57 -2.80
CA GLU A 96 19.08 -28.46 -3.67
C GLU A 96 18.12 -29.38 -4.41
N GLY A 97 18.30 -29.47 -5.72
CA GLY A 97 17.41 -30.26 -6.57
C GLY A 97 18.12 -30.82 -7.81
N LYS A 98 17.42 -31.71 -8.50
CA LYS A 98 17.81 -32.22 -9.82
C LYS A 98 16.75 -31.83 -10.83
N PHE A 99 17.13 -31.05 -11.83
CA PHE A 99 16.22 -30.45 -12.79
C PHE A 99 16.36 -31.13 -14.16
N ARG A 100 15.25 -31.66 -14.67
CA ARG A 100 15.12 -32.03 -16.08
C ARG A 100 14.78 -30.80 -16.93
N LYS A 101 14.87 -30.95 -18.25
CA LYS A 101 14.50 -29.88 -19.19
C LYS A 101 13.01 -29.57 -19.05
N GLY A 102 12.68 -28.30 -18.81
CA GLY A 102 11.31 -27.85 -18.56
C GLY A 102 10.83 -28.03 -17.11
N ASP A 103 11.66 -28.56 -16.21
CA ASP A 103 11.29 -28.63 -14.79
C ASP A 103 11.28 -27.24 -14.16
N GLU A 104 10.34 -27.04 -13.24
CA GLU A 104 10.23 -25.88 -12.36
C GLU A 104 10.39 -26.32 -10.91
N SER A 105 10.95 -25.44 -10.08
CA SER A 105 10.92 -25.58 -8.63
C SER A 105 10.26 -24.35 -8.04
N GLU A 106 9.14 -24.54 -7.35
CA GLU A 106 8.64 -23.54 -6.42
C GLU A 106 9.70 -23.33 -5.37
N PHE A 107 9.95 -22.07 -5.06
CA PHE A 107 11.06 -21.73 -4.20
C PHE A 107 10.66 -20.81 -3.05
N LEU A 108 9.94 -19.71 -3.32
CA LEU A 108 9.60 -18.76 -2.27
C LEU A 108 8.17 -18.26 -2.41
N SER A 109 7.36 -18.60 -1.42
CA SER A 109 6.07 -17.96 -1.19
C SER A 109 6.29 -16.61 -0.51
N LEU A 110 5.93 -15.54 -1.20
CA LEU A 110 5.91 -14.19 -0.64
C LEU A 110 4.79 -14.12 0.40
N PRO A 111 5.03 -13.49 1.56
CA PRO A 111 3.95 -13.21 2.49
C PRO A 111 2.91 -12.37 1.76
N VAL A 112 1.65 -12.73 1.84
CA VAL A 112 0.59 -12.02 1.12
C VAL A 112 0.53 -10.52 1.43
N GLY A 113 0.92 -10.13 2.64
CA GLY A 113 1.06 -8.73 3.05
C GLY A 113 2.01 -7.96 2.16
N PHE A 114 3.02 -8.61 1.59
CA PHE A 114 3.95 -8.03 0.63
C PHE A 114 3.23 -7.28 -0.49
N TRP A 115 2.19 -7.88 -1.09
CA TRP A 115 1.39 -7.27 -2.15
C TRP A 115 0.44 -6.17 -1.68
N PHE A 116 0.00 -6.23 -0.42
CA PHE A 116 -0.79 -5.18 0.19
C PHE A 116 0.07 -3.97 0.60
N PHE A 117 1.29 -4.20 1.11
CA PHE A 117 2.23 -3.17 1.56
C PHE A 117 3.00 -2.51 0.42
N ALA A 118 3.23 -3.22 -0.69
CA ALA A 118 3.78 -2.68 -1.93
C ALA A 118 3.15 -1.34 -2.37
N ARG A 119 1.88 -1.16 -2.04
CA ARG A 119 1.00 -0.11 -2.52
C ARG A 119 1.08 1.21 -1.74
N ARG A 120 1.24 1.14 -0.41
CA ARG A 120 1.16 2.33 0.47
C ARG A 120 2.50 2.69 1.11
N ASN A 121 3.46 1.77 1.10
CA ASN A 121 4.67 1.95 1.86
C ASN A 121 5.92 1.91 0.98
N THR A 122 6.42 3.11 0.65
CA THR A 122 7.73 3.34 0.02
C THR A 122 8.88 2.71 0.81
N GLU A 123 8.64 2.29 2.06
CA GLU A 123 9.61 1.61 2.92
C GLU A 123 9.81 0.12 2.56
N TYR A 124 8.81 -0.56 1.96
CA TYR A 124 8.92 -1.97 1.56
C TYR A 124 9.27 -2.14 0.07
N LEU A 125 8.71 -1.30 -0.80
CA LEU A 125 8.94 -1.31 -2.26
C LEU A 125 9.18 0.12 -2.76
N PRO A 126 10.33 0.73 -2.41
CA PRO A 126 10.70 2.04 -2.94
C PRO A 126 10.72 2.04 -4.46
N GLY A 127 9.99 2.96 -5.07
CA GLY A 127 9.90 3.09 -6.53
C GLY A 127 9.10 1.99 -7.24
N ASP A 128 8.25 1.25 -6.52
CA ASP A 128 7.42 0.16 -7.07
C ASP A 128 8.24 -0.90 -7.84
N THR A 129 9.44 -1.19 -7.32
CA THR A 129 10.42 -2.08 -7.94
C THR A 129 10.79 -3.22 -6.99
N LEU A 130 10.54 -4.45 -7.41
CA LEU A 130 10.89 -5.67 -6.68
C LEU A 130 12.24 -6.21 -7.15
N GLY A 131 13.19 -6.40 -6.24
CA GLY A 131 14.44 -7.10 -6.52
C GLY A 131 14.36 -8.57 -6.13
N VAL A 132 14.76 -9.45 -7.05
CA VAL A 132 14.88 -10.90 -6.82
C VAL A 132 16.30 -11.31 -7.19
N ARG A 133 17.02 -11.92 -6.26
CA ARG A 133 18.37 -12.42 -6.50
C ARG A 133 18.39 -13.94 -6.41
N CYS A 134 18.74 -14.60 -7.51
CA CYS A 134 18.97 -16.05 -7.57
C CYS A 134 20.48 -16.32 -7.61
N ARG A 135 20.99 -17.02 -6.61
CA ARG A 135 22.36 -17.51 -6.53
C ARG A 135 22.37 -19.00 -6.84
N MET A 136 23.33 -19.45 -7.63
CA MET A 136 23.38 -20.81 -8.18
C MET A 136 24.81 -21.36 -8.10
N TRP A 137 24.95 -22.60 -7.62
CA TRP A 137 26.24 -23.27 -7.52
C TRP A 137 26.10 -24.81 -7.57
N MET A 138 27.20 -25.48 -7.91
CA MET A 138 27.29 -26.94 -7.93
C MET A 138 27.62 -27.46 -6.52
N SER A 139 27.04 -28.60 -6.11
CA SER A 139 27.31 -29.18 -4.80
C SER A 139 28.76 -29.69 -4.69
N GLY A 140 29.51 -29.22 -3.67
CA GLY A 140 30.69 -29.94 -3.20
C GLY A 140 31.84 -29.15 -2.56
N GLU A 141 32.17 -27.90 -2.92
CA GLU A 141 33.44 -27.26 -2.49
C GLU A 141 33.36 -25.72 -2.49
N SER A 142 34.33 -25.05 -1.86
CA SER A 142 34.36 -23.59 -1.65
C SER A 142 34.42 -22.76 -2.94
N VAL A 143 33.57 -21.73 -3.02
CA VAL A 143 33.45 -20.76 -4.12
C VAL A 143 34.66 -19.83 -4.13
N GLN A 144 35.26 -19.60 -5.30
CA GLN A 144 36.41 -18.68 -5.47
C GLN A 144 36.14 -17.49 -6.39
N MET A 145 35.23 -17.64 -7.35
CA MET A 145 34.89 -16.63 -8.35
C MET A 145 33.38 -16.45 -8.43
N VAL A 146 32.94 -15.21 -8.63
CA VAL A 146 31.53 -14.84 -8.77
C VAL A 146 31.28 -14.26 -10.14
N ARG A 147 30.26 -14.77 -10.82
CA ARG A 147 29.65 -14.15 -12.01
C ARG A 147 28.33 -13.54 -11.62
N ARG A 148 28.02 -12.36 -12.14
CA ARG A 148 26.75 -11.67 -11.88
C ARG A 148 26.09 -11.27 -13.18
N CYS A 149 24.79 -11.51 -13.29
CA CYS A 149 23.95 -11.04 -14.37
C CYS A 149 22.83 -10.20 -13.77
N THR A 150 22.62 -9.01 -14.28
CA THR A 150 21.52 -8.13 -13.87
C THR A 150 20.54 -8.01 -15.01
N ALA A 151 19.28 -8.31 -14.73
CA ALA A 151 18.17 -8.22 -15.65
C ALA A 151 17.07 -7.33 -15.06
N ARG A 152 16.31 -6.72 -15.96
CA ARG A 152 15.16 -5.88 -15.62
C ARG A 152 13.95 -6.35 -16.42
N THR A 153 12.81 -6.42 -15.76
CA THR A 153 11.50 -6.57 -16.40
C THR A 153 10.62 -5.40 -15.99
N ARG A 154 9.96 -4.76 -16.95
CA ARG A 154 9.01 -3.67 -16.68
C ARG A 154 7.61 -4.09 -17.06
N ILE A 155 6.69 -4.05 -16.08
CA ILE A 155 5.25 -4.23 -16.35
C ILE A 155 4.75 -2.98 -17.05
N GLY A 156 4.24 -3.14 -18.27
CA GLY A 156 3.78 -2.06 -19.12
C GLY A 156 2.54 -1.39 -18.53
N ILE A 157 2.58 -0.06 -18.43
CA ILE A 157 1.46 0.76 -17.97
C ILE A 157 1.23 1.91 -18.93
N GLU A 158 -0.03 2.25 -19.18
CA GLU A 158 -0.45 3.45 -19.86
C GLU A 158 -0.97 4.45 -18.82
N LYS A 159 -0.34 5.63 -18.77
CA LYS A 159 -0.80 6.75 -17.95
C LYS A 159 -1.51 7.75 -18.84
N ILE A 160 -2.76 8.06 -18.51
CA ILE A 160 -3.52 9.11 -19.20
C ILE A 160 -3.87 10.21 -18.21
N SER A 161 -3.73 11.45 -18.64
CA SER A 161 -4.18 12.63 -17.90
C SER A 161 -5.05 13.47 -18.80
N PHE A 162 -6.25 13.79 -18.35
CA PHE A 162 -7.20 14.57 -19.15
C PHE A 162 -8.10 15.43 -18.26
N LEU A 163 -8.63 16.49 -18.84
CA LEU A 163 -9.53 17.40 -18.15
C LEU A 163 -10.98 17.08 -18.51
N HIS A 164 -11.79 16.72 -17.51
CA HIS A 164 -13.22 16.52 -17.64
C HIS A 164 -13.96 17.80 -17.26
N ARG A 165 -14.41 18.54 -18.28
CA ARG A 165 -15.19 19.78 -18.12
C ARG A 165 -16.68 19.52 -18.27
N VAL A 166 -17.46 20.06 -17.34
CA VAL A 166 -18.92 20.04 -17.40
C VAL A 166 -19.45 21.46 -17.31
N GLU A 167 -19.74 22.03 -18.48
CA GLU A 167 -20.41 23.31 -18.61
C GLU A 167 -21.88 23.23 -18.17
N ASN A 168 -22.42 24.37 -17.73
CA ASN A 168 -23.78 24.50 -17.22
C ASN A 168 -24.09 23.48 -16.11
N PHE A 169 -23.14 23.29 -15.18
CA PHE A 169 -23.24 22.27 -14.12
C PHE A 169 -24.47 22.51 -13.22
N SER A 170 -24.84 23.76 -12.96
CA SER A 170 -26.04 24.12 -12.21
C SER A 170 -27.33 23.60 -12.88
N ALA A 171 -27.34 23.39 -14.20
CA ALA A 171 -28.49 22.86 -14.93
C ALA A 171 -28.46 21.33 -15.10
N LEU A 172 -27.36 20.66 -14.73
CA LEU A 172 -27.19 19.21 -14.90
C LEU A 172 -28.25 18.43 -14.12
N LYS A 173 -28.99 17.53 -14.80
CA LYS A 173 -30.05 16.73 -14.18
C LYS A 173 -29.53 15.44 -13.56
N LEU A 174 -30.27 14.91 -12.59
CA LEU A 174 -29.96 13.61 -11.98
C LEU A 174 -29.91 12.51 -13.05
N GLY A 175 -28.81 11.74 -13.06
CA GLY A 175 -28.59 10.65 -14.02
C GLY A 175 -28.14 11.11 -15.43
N GLU A 176 -28.19 12.41 -15.74
CA GLU A 176 -27.66 12.94 -16.99
C GLU A 176 -26.15 12.71 -17.05
N LYS A 177 -25.68 12.16 -18.16
CA LYS A 177 -24.28 11.77 -18.36
C LYS A 177 -23.56 12.81 -19.21
N ARG A 178 -22.39 13.24 -18.76
CA ARG A 178 -21.39 14.00 -19.52
C ARG A 178 -20.23 13.06 -19.80
N ILE A 179 -19.91 12.89 -21.07
CA ILE A 179 -19.02 11.83 -21.52
C ILE A 179 -17.89 12.43 -22.32
N ILE A 180 -16.68 11.93 -22.05
CA ILE A 180 -15.48 12.25 -22.81
C ILE A 180 -14.83 10.94 -23.21
N GLN A 181 -14.35 10.88 -24.44
CA GLN A 181 -13.65 9.73 -24.98
C GLN A 181 -12.20 10.12 -25.25
N ILE A 182 -11.28 9.31 -24.73
CA ILE A 182 -9.85 9.49 -24.87
C ILE A 182 -9.31 8.25 -25.60
N PRO A 183 -8.74 8.37 -26.81
CA PRO A 183 -8.12 7.24 -27.47
C PRO A 183 -6.89 6.78 -26.68
N SER A 184 -6.69 5.47 -26.59
CA SER A 184 -5.44 4.90 -26.06
C SER A 184 -4.29 5.18 -27.04
N HIS A 185 -3.13 5.52 -26.49
CA HIS A 185 -1.89 5.71 -27.23
C HIS A 185 -1.08 4.42 -27.36
N SER A 186 -1.26 3.47 -26.44
CA SER A 186 -0.59 2.16 -26.49
C SER A 186 -1.37 1.11 -27.26
N GLU A 187 -2.69 1.20 -27.34
CA GLU A 187 -3.51 0.15 -27.94
C GLU A 187 -4.43 0.69 -29.04
N THR A 188 -4.16 0.31 -30.29
CA THR A 188 -4.93 0.78 -31.45
C THR A 188 -6.40 0.35 -31.34
N GLY A 189 -7.31 1.32 -31.46
CA GLY A 189 -8.76 1.08 -31.38
C GLY A 189 -9.31 0.93 -29.95
N CYS A 190 -8.46 1.02 -28.91
CA CYS A 190 -8.90 1.13 -27.53
C CYS A 190 -9.28 2.59 -27.21
N VAL A 191 -10.39 2.77 -26.49
CA VAL A 191 -10.90 4.10 -26.11
C VAL A 191 -11.30 4.07 -24.65
N PHE A 192 -10.73 4.99 -23.87
CA PHE A 192 -11.14 5.27 -22.51
C PHE A 192 -12.34 6.20 -22.51
N THR A 193 -13.37 5.86 -21.73
CA THR A 193 -14.59 6.64 -21.60
C THR A 193 -14.68 7.16 -20.17
N SER A 194 -14.64 8.48 -20.02
CA SER A 194 -14.93 9.15 -18.75
C SER A 194 -16.37 9.63 -18.75
N THR A 195 -17.16 9.21 -17.77
CA THR A 195 -18.57 9.57 -17.61
C THR A 195 -18.77 10.27 -16.27
N LEU A 196 -19.15 11.54 -16.31
CA LEU A 196 -19.56 12.31 -15.14
C LEU A 196 -21.08 12.42 -15.10
N ARG A 197 -21.67 12.15 -13.93
CA ARG A 197 -23.11 12.30 -13.70
C ARG A 197 -23.42 12.67 -12.28
N LEU A 198 -24.62 13.21 -12.06
CA LEU A 198 -25.19 13.32 -10.72
C LEU A 198 -25.90 12.02 -10.36
N ALA A 199 -25.66 11.54 -9.15
CA ALA A 199 -26.27 10.33 -8.63
C ALA A 199 -26.64 10.50 -7.15
N LYS A 200 -27.66 9.76 -6.72
CA LYS A 200 -28.00 9.55 -5.30
C LYS A 200 -27.87 8.06 -5.01
N LYS A 201 -27.21 7.71 -3.90
CA LYS A 201 -27.53 6.45 -3.20
C LYS A 201 -28.72 6.75 -2.26
N PHE A 202 -29.48 5.74 -1.81
CA PHE A 202 -30.62 5.90 -0.88
C PHE A 202 -30.42 7.03 0.15
N ARG A 203 -31.43 7.88 0.42
CA ARG A 203 -31.42 9.02 1.38
C ARG A 203 -30.20 9.97 1.34
N ASP A 204 -29.25 9.77 0.43
CA ASP A 204 -27.99 10.49 0.32
C ASP A 204 -28.20 11.74 -0.55
N GLU A 205 -27.41 12.80 -0.31
CA GLU A 205 -27.44 14.00 -1.13
C GLU A 205 -27.00 13.72 -2.59
N GLU A 206 -27.33 14.63 -3.51
CA GLU A 206 -26.82 14.57 -4.88
C GLU A 206 -25.30 14.67 -4.88
N LYS A 207 -24.65 13.64 -5.40
CA LYS A 207 -23.18 13.59 -5.50
C LYS A 207 -22.75 13.49 -6.95
N VAL A 208 -21.58 14.04 -7.21
CA VAL A 208 -20.91 13.89 -8.51
C VAL A 208 -20.25 12.51 -8.55
N TYR A 209 -20.58 11.76 -9.59
CA TYR A 209 -20.04 10.43 -9.85
C TYR A 209 -19.21 10.48 -11.13
N VAL A 210 -17.99 9.96 -11.07
CA VAL A 210 -17.08 9.89 -12.22
C VAL A 210 -16.69 8.44 -12.47
N GLU A 211 -17.14 7.90 -13.58
CA GLU A 211 -16.80 6.55 -14.02
C GLU A 211 -15.79 6.62 -15.15
N ILE A 212 -14.72 5.87 -15.07
CA ILE A 212 -13.74 5.75 -16.15
C ILE A 212 -13.61 4.28 -16.49
N SER A 213 -13.85 3.94 -17.74
CA SER A 213 -13.80 2.59 -18.25
C SER A 213 -13.07 2.52 -19.58
N SER A 214 -12.58 1.33 -19.93
CA SER A 214 -12.02 1.06 -21.26
C SER A 214 -13.03 0.30 -22.11
N SER A 215 -12.97 0.52 -23.44
CA SER A 215 -13.69 -0.31 -24.41
C SER A 215 -13.18 -1.75 -24.47
N LYS A 216 -11.97 -2.04 -23.99
CA LYS A 216 -11.41 -3.39 -23.89
C LYS A 216 -11.52 -3.92 -22.45
N ILE A 217 -12.05 -5.14 -22.30
CA ILE A 217 -12.31 -5.78 -21.00
C ILE A 217 -11.03 -5.96 -20.17
N ASP A 218 -9.89 -6.16 -20.84
CA ASP A 218 -8.59 -6.40 -20.20
C ASP A 218 -7.90 -5.13 -19.68
N TYR A 219 -8.32 -3.94 -20.14
CA TYR A 219 -7.79 -2.64 -19.73
C TYR A 219 -8.58 -2.08 -18.53
N ARG A 220 -8.39 -2.69 -17.36
CA ARG A 220 -9.02 -2.21 -16.12
C ARG A 220 -8.21 -1.05 -15.53
N LEU A 221 -8.92 0.00 -15.11
CA LEU A 221 -8.31 1.14 -14.43
C LEU A 221 -7.82 0.72 -13.04
N TYR A 222 -6.58 1.10 -12.69
CA TYR A 222 -5.96 0.69 -11.43
C TYR A 222 -5.90 1.84 -10.41
N ILE A 223 -5.31 2.96 -10.81
CA ILE A 223 -5.22 4.16 -9.97
C ILE A 223 -5.90 5.30 -10.71
N GLN A 224 -6.70 6.07 -9.96
CA GLN A 224 -7.27 7.33 -10.42
C GLN A 224 -6.99 8.42 -9.39
N LYS A 225 -6.54 9.57 -9.88
CA LYS A 225 -6.48 10.82 -9.12
C LYS A 225 -7.44 11.81 -9.77
N PHE A 226 -8.26 12.43 -8.94
CA PHE A 226 -9.14 13.50 -9.33
C PHE A 226 -8.71 14.77 -8.63
N SER A 227 -8.48 15.82 -9.40
CA SER A 227 -8.21 17.14 -8.87
C SER A 227 -9.26 18.12 -9.37
N VAL A 228 -9.90 18.86 -8.46
CA VAL A 228 -10.79 19.95 -8.86
C VAL A 228 -9.93 21.18 -9.16
N ILE A 229 -10.18 21.80 -10.31
CA ILE A 229 -9.44 22.97 -10.79
C ILE A 229 -10.33 24.21 -10.72
N ASN A 230 -9.78 25.29 -10.18
CA ASN A 230 -10.45 26.59 -10.15
C ASN A 230 -10.24 27.43 -11.42
N ALA A 231 -10.81 28.63 -11.46
CA ALA A 231 -10.74 29.54 -12.62
C ALA A 231 -9.31 29.88 -13.07
N SER A 232 -8.37 29.88 -12.12
CA SER A 232 -6.96 30.23 -12.36
C SER A 232 -6.13 29.03 -12.82
N GLY A 233 -6.73 27.84 -12.95
CA GLY A 233 -6.01 26.61 -13.29
C GLY A 233 -5.34 25.93 -12.11
N ASN A 234 -5.58 26.39 -10.88
CA ASN A 234 -4.98 25.81 -9.67
C ASN A 234 -5.82 24.65 -9.14
N ILE A 235 -5.16 23.63 -8.63
CA ILE A 235 -5.80 22.52 -7.91
C ILE A 235 -6.25 23.04 -6.54
N ILE A 236 -7.55 22.93 -6.27
CA ILE A 236 -8.16 23.35 -5.00
C ILE A 236 -8.59 22.16 -4.13
N GLU A 237 -8.80 21.00 -4.74
CA GLU A 237 -9.13 19.77 -4.04
C GLU A 237 -8.50 18.59 -4.76
N PHE A 238 -8.05 17.59 -3.99
CA PHE A 238 -7.38 16.40 -4.49
C PHE A 238 -8.01 15.15 -3.87
N LEU A 239 -8.31 14.17 -4.71
CA LEU A 239 -8.75 12.85 -4.34
C LEU A 239 -7.88 11.81 -5.04
N GLU A 240 -7.38 10.84 -4.28
CA GLU A 240 -6.84 9.61 -4.82
C GLU A 240 -7.79 8.46 -4.48
N SER A 241 -8.19 7.69 -5.50
CA SER A 241 -9.10 6.57 -5.37
C SER A 241 -8.52 5.35 -6.08
N ASP A 242 -8.76 4.17 -5.51
CA ASP A 242 -8.33 2.89 -6.05
C ASP A 242 -9.55 2.01 -6.34
N HIS A 243 -9.56 1.39 -7.51
CA HIS A 243 -10.68 0.61 -8.03
C HIS A 243 -10.94 -0.72 -7.32
N ARG A 244 -10.13 -1.11 -6.34
CA ARG A 244 -10.48 -2.24 -5.44
C ARG A 244 -11.78 -1.98 -4.67
N LEU A 245 -12.22 -0.73 -4.56
CA LEU A 245 -13.52 -0.35 -4.03
C LEU A 245 -14.44 0.01 -5.20
N HIS A 246 -15.48 -0.79 -5.44
CA HIS A 246 -16.36 -0.75 -6.62
C HIS A 246 -17.15 0.56 -6.89
N TYR A 247 -16.78 1.70 -6.31
CA TYR A 247 -17.47 2.96 -6.56
C TYR A 247 -16.54 4.18 -6.47
N ASN A 248 -16.33 4.83 -7.61
CA ASN A 248 -15.60 6.09 -7.74
C ASN A 248 -16.50 7.26 -7.29
N PHE A 249 -16.52 7.55 -6.00
CA PHE A 249 -17.10 8.80 -5.52
C PHE A 249 -16.01 9.88 -5.49
N LEU A 250 -16.35 11.10 -5.91
CA LEU A 250 -15.65 12.27 -5.37
C LEU A 250 -15.76 12.22 -3.83
N PRO A 251 -14.83 12.86 -3.08
CA PRO A 251 -14.88 12.93 -1.62
C PRO A 251 -16.30 13.13 -1.09
N ARG A 252 -16.67 12.44 0.01
CA ARG A 252 -18.06 12.43 0.51
C ARG A 252 -18.67 13.83 0.73
N HIS A 253 -17.83 14.85 0.92
CA HIS A 253 -18.22 16.23 1.15
C HIS A 253 -18.47 17.04 -0.14
N LEU A 254 -18.00 16.59 -1.32
CA LEU A 254 -18.27 17.20 -2.61
C LEU A 254 -19.68 16.85 -3.14
N THR A 255 -20.70 17.30 -2.41
CA THR A 255 -22.09 17.21 -2.85
C THR A 255 -22.39 18.31 -3.86
N ARG A 256 -23.44 18.12 -4.65
CA ARG A 256 -23.93 19.16 -5.57
C ARG A 256 -24.22 20.46 -4.83
N GLN A 257 -24.81 20.39 -3.64
CA GLN A 257 -25.11 21.56 -2.84
C GLN A 257 -23.83 22.28 -2.41
N PHE A 258 -22.83 21.53 -1.94
CA PHE A 258 -21.52 22.09 -1.58
C PHE A 258 -20.87 22.85 -2.75
N LEU A 259 -20.88 22.26 -3.95
CA LEU A 259 -20.33 22.88 -5.15
C LEU A 259 -21.07 24.16 -5.54
N LEU A 260 -22.41 24.16 -5.42
CA LEU A 260 -23.26 25.32 -5.72
C LEU A 260 -23.09 26.44 -4.70
N ASP A 261 -22.95 26.11 -3.41
CA ASP A 261 -22.73 27.08 -2.33
C ASP A 261 -21.37 27.80 -2.50
N ARG A 262 -20.39 27.12 -3.09
CA ARG A 262 -19.05 27.64 -3.37
C ARG A 262 -18.78 27.84 -4.86
N ARG A 263 -19.81 28.26 -5.61
CA ARG A 263 -19.74 28.40 -7.08
C ARG A 263 -18.55 29.20 -7.60
N GLU A 264 -18.12 30.26 -6.89
CA GLU A 264 -17.03 31.11 -7.37
C GLU A 264 -15.67 30.40 -7.32
N GLU A 265 -15.53 29.42 -6.43
CA GLU A 265 -14.32 28.64 -6.24
C GLU A 265 -14.33 27.36 -7.09
N TYR A 266 -15.44 26.62 -7.09
CA TYR A 266 -15.55 25.28 -7.69
C TYR A 266 -16.22 25.26 -9.07
N LEU A 267 -17.04 26.25 -9.40
CA LEU A 267 -17.84 26.32 -10.63
C LEU A 267 -17.67 27.66 -11.36
N PRO A 268 -16.43 28.09 -11.66
CA PRO A 268 -16.22 29.32 -12.40
C PRO A 268 -16.93 29.24 -13.77
N ASN A 269 -17.72 30.27 -14.09
CA ASN A 269 -18.59 30.28 -15.28
C ASN A 269 -19.60 29.11 -15.35
N ASP A 270 -20.03 28.59 -14.20
CA ASP A 270 -20.90 27.40 -14.10
C ASP A 270 -20.30 26.13 -14.75
N GLU A 271 -18.97 26.04 -14.75
CA GLU A 271 -18.24 24.88 -15.26
C GLU A 271 -17.55 24.12 -14.11
N LEU A 272 -17.81 22.82 -13.99
CA LEU A 272 -16.99 21.95 -13.15
C LEU A 272 -15.81 21.40 -13.96
N SER A 273 -14.58 21.69 -13.54
CA SER A 273 -13.34 21.21 -14.17
C SER A 273 -12.64 20.18 -13.28
N LEU A 274 -12.56 18.93 -13.74
CA LEU A 274 -11.88 17.83 -13.05
C LEU A 274 -10.66 17.34 -13.84
N LEU A 275 -9.46 17.48 -13.29
CA LEU A 275 -8.28 16.79 -13.81
C LEU A 275 -8.31 15.33 -13.34
N CYS A 276 -8.40 14.43 -14.31
CA CYS A 276 -8.38 12.99 -14.10
C CYS A 276 -7.00 12.46 -14.51
N GLU A 277 -6.27 11.85 -13.58
CA GLU A 277 -5.01 11.15 -13.85
C GLU A 277 -5.22 9.66 -13.59
N CYS A 278 -5.06 8.85 -14.63
CA CYS A 278 -5.45 7.45 -14.63
C CYS A 278 -4.27 6.58 -15.05
N THR A 279 -4.12 5.42 -14.43
CA THR A 279 -3.12 4.42 -14.83
C THR A 279 -3.76 3.08 -15.15
N PHE A 280 -3.45 2.56 -16.34
CA PHE A 280 -3.94 1.29 -16.87
C PHE A 280 -2.76 0.32 -17.09
N PRO A 281 -2.75 -0.87 -16.48
CA PRO A 281 -1.83 -1.94 -16.87
C PRO A 281 -2.13 -2.40 -18.30
N THR A 282 -1.10 -2.52 -19.12
CA THR A 282 -1.21 -2.94 -20.53
C THR A 282 -1.07 -4.46 -20.71
N GLY A 283 -0.41 -5.14 -19.76
CA GLY A 283 -0.07 -6.57 -19.85
C GLY A 283 1.19 -6.85 -20.67
N GLU A 284 1.76 -5.85 -21.35
CA GLU A 284 3.05 -6.00 -22.03
C GLU A 284 4.18 -6.07 -21.01
N ASN A 285 5.05 -7.07 -21.14
CA ASN A 285 6.24 -7.24 -20.30
C ASN A 285 7.48 -7.10 -21.17
N HIS A 286 8.31 -6.10 -20.89
CA HIS A 286 9.60 -5.93 -21.54
C HIS A 286 10.70 -6.35 -20.57
N GLY A 287 11.38 -7.45 -20.89
CA GLY A 287 12.52 -7.96 -20.14
C GLY A 287 13.82 -7.80 -20.92
N GLU A 288 14.86 -7.26 -20.28
CA GLU A 288 16.20 -7.16 -20.87
C GLU A 288 17.30 -7.48 -19.86
N ILE A 289 18.46 -7.91 -20.37
CA ILE A 289 19.68 -8.08 -19.57
C ILE A 289 20.46 -6.77 -19.64
N GLU A 290 20.68 -6.13 -18.50
CA GLU A 290 21.32 -4.81 -18.41
C GLU A 290 22.84 -4.91 -18.28
N GLU A 291 23.32 -5.88 -17.51
CA GLU A 291 24.74 -6.00 -17.16
C GLU A 291 25.13 -7.46 -16.97
N ILE A 292 26.30 -7.83 -17.49
CA ILE A 292 26.94 -9.12 -17.22
C ILE A 292 28.36 -8.84 -16.73
N LEU A 293 28.67 -9.34 -15.53
CA LEU A 293 29.99 -9.29 -14.91
C LEU A 293 30.62 -10.68 -14.94
N HIS A 294 31.76 -10.80 -15.62
CA HIS A 294 32.51 -12.03 -15.75
C HIS A 294 33.65 -12.13 -14.73
N ASP A 295 33.77 -13.30 -14.11
CA ASP A 295 34.96 -13.80 -13.40
C ASP A 295 35.60 -12.80 -12.41
N LEU A 296 34.78 -12.24 -11.52
CA LEU A 296 35.27 -11.42 -10.41
C LEU A 296 35.71 -12.32 -9.25
N PRO A 297 36.91 -12.13 -8.68
CA PRO A 297 37.28 -12.79 -7.43
C PRO A 297 36.27 -12.47 -6.33
N LEU A 298 35.86 -13.48 -5.55
CA LEU A 298 34.83 -13.32 -4.51
C LEU A 298 35.13 -12.14 -3.56
N ALA A 299 36.38 -11.96 -3.16
CA ALA A 299 36.79 -10.84 -2.30
C ALA A 299 36.58 -9.46 -2.97
N VAL A 300 36.83 -9.34 -4.28
CA VAL A 300 36.60 -8.08 -5.02
C VAL A 300 35.10 -7.83 -5.20
N PHE A 301 34.34 -8.90 -5.41
CA PHE A 301 32.88 -8.85 -5.49
C PHE A 301 32.26 -8.37 -4.17
N GLU A 302 32.65 -8.98 -3.05
CA GLU A 302 32.13 -8.61 -1.72
C GLU A 302 32.47 -7.16 -1.35
N GLN A 303 33.70 -6.72 -1.63
CA GLN A 303 34.13 -5.34 -1.38
C GLN A 303 33.35 -4.31 -2.20
N ARG A 304 32.96 -4.65 -3.43
CA ARG A 304 32.30 -3.71 -4.34
C ARG A 304 30.78 -3.71 -4.21
N TYR A 305 30.18 -4.82 -3.77
CA TYR A 305 28.73 -5.03 -3.89
C TYR A 305 28.02 -5.54 -2.61
N ASN A 306 28.74 -5.94 -1.54
CA ASN A 306 28.14 -6.42 -0.28
C ASN A 306 28.41 -5.51 0.94
N ILE A 307 28.77 -4.24 0.76
CA ILE A 307 28.87 -3.32 1.91
C ILE A 307 27.45 -2.98 2.40
N PRO A 308 27.07 -3.29 3.66
CA PRO A 308 25.88 -2.68 4.25
C PRO A 308 26.15 -1.18 4.29
N HIS A 309 25.29 -0.37 3.69
CA HIS A 309 25.40 1.10 3.72
C HIS A 309 25.42 1.62 5.17
N SER A 310 26.60 1.60 5.79
CA SER A 310 26.88 2.34 7.00
C SER A 310 26.91 3.80 6.60
N LYS A 311 26.08 4.58 7.27
CA LYS A 311 26.02 6.04 7.26
C LYS A 311 27.36 6.67 6.86
N ASN A 312 27.44 7.21 5.64
CA ASN A 312 27.97 8.55 5.38
C ASN A 312 27.97 8.87 3.88
N ASP A 313 27.36 10.02 3.61
CA ASP A 313 27.61 10.99 2.55
C ASP A 313 27.32 10.61 1.10
N GLY A 314 26.23 11.21 0.61
CA GLY A 314 25.81 11.22 -0.78
C GLY A 314 26.93 11.66 -1.73
N LYS A 315 27.38 10.71 -2.56
CA LYS A 315 28.18 10.99 -3.76
C LYS A 315 28.10 9.90 -4.84
N ALA A 316 27.24 8.90 -4.69
CA ALA A 316 27.07 7.83 -5.69
C ALA A 316 25.81 7.99 -6.58
N ALA A 317 24.91 8.93 -6.26
CA ALA A 317 23.68 9.14 -7.05
C ALA A 317 23.87 10.00 -8.31
N GLU A 318 25.05 10.58 -8.54
CA GLU A 318 25.29 11.49 -9.69
C GLU A 318 25.86 10.82 -10.95
N LYS A 319 26.02 9.49 -10.99
CA LYS A 319 26.62 8.81 -12.16
C LYS A 319 25.65 8.10 -13.12
N LEU A 320 24.34 8.21 -12.89
CA LEU A 320 23.32 7.69 -13.82
C LEU A 320 22.51 8.77 -14.54
N SER A 321 22.83 10.07 -14.36
CA SER A 321 22.02 11.20 -14.88
C SER A 321 22.73 12.15 -15.84
N SER A 322 23.82 11.75 -16.52
CA SER A 322 24.52 12.61 -17.50
C SER A 322 24.83 11.77 -18.75
N LEU A 323 24.45 12.08 -20.01
CA LEU A 323 24.12 13.31 -20.77
C LEU A 323 23.25 12.96 -22.04
N PRO A 324 22.95 13.85 -23.03
CA PRO A 324 22.16 15.10 -23.00
C PRO A 324 21.12 15.29 -24.17
N SER A 325 20.09 16.13 -23.91
CA SER A 325 19.38 17.12 -24.78
C SER A 325 18.56 16.63 -26.01
N ALA A 326 17.46 17.24 -26.46
CA ALA A 326 16.83 18.58 -26.32
C ALA A 326 15.29 18.43 -26.59
N SER A 327 14.36 19.29 -26.17
CA SER A 327 14.27 20.74 -26.46
C SER A 327 13.51 21.54 -25.40
N GLU A 328 13.79 22.83 -25.42
CA GLU A 328 13.54 23.89 -24.44
C GLU A 328 12.09 24.43 -24.38
N ASP A 329 11.93 25.41 -23.48
CA ASP A 329 10.80 26.31 -23.19
C ASP A 329 9.97 25.88 -21.97
N THR A 330 9.86 26.62 -20.85
CA THR A 330 9.99 28.07 -20.64
C THR A 330 10.28 28.32 -19.15
N LYS A 331 11.23 29.22 -18.84
CA LYS A 331 11.45 29.74 -17.48
C LYS A 331 10.43 30.83 -17.16
N LEU A 332 9.76 30.72 -16.01
CA LEU A 332 9.29 31.89 -15.26
C LEU A 332 9.09 31.53 -13.79
N ASN A 333 9.34 32.53 -12.93
CA ASN A 333 9.19 32.59 -11.48
C ASN A 333 10.26 31.92 -10.61
N HIS A 334 10.60 32.45 -9.44
CA HIS A 334 10.64 33.81 -8.91
C HIS A 334 11.49 33.67 -7.64
N ASN A 335 12.25 34.71 -7.32
CA ASN A 335 12.81 34.92 -5.98
C ASN A 335 11.75 34.73 -4.90
N ASN A 336 12.10 34.05 -3.82
CA ASN A 336 12.26 34.73 -2.53
C ASN A 336 12.89 33.80 -1.48
N GLN A 337 14.15 34.10 -1.18
CA GLN A 337 14.75 33.83 0.12
C GLN A 337 14.03 34.70 1.17
N HIS A 338 13.68 34.14 2.33
CA HIS A 338 14.32 34.52 3.58
C HIS A 338 13.74 33.81 4.82
N LEU A 339 14.67 33.54 5.74
CA LEU A 339 14.55 33.49 7.21
C LEU A 339 14.18 32.18 7.88
N THR A 340 15.26 31.46 8.19
CA THR A 340 15.46 30.64 9.38
C THR A 340 15.49 31.47 10.68
N ASN A 341 15.25 30.74 11.78
CA ASN A 341 15.50 31.04 13.20
C ASN A 341 14.45 31.89 13.92
N VAL A 342 13.70 31.28 14.85
CA VAL A 342 13.54 31.77 16.25
C VAL A 342 13.21 30.59 17.19
N ASN A 343 13.94 30.55 18.31
CA ASN A 343 13.79 29.70 19.50
C ASN A 343 12.40 29.74 20.14
N LEU A 344 11.97 28.61 20.71
CA LEU A 344 10.84 28.55 21.63
C LEU A 344 11.27 29.06 23.01
N ASN A 345 10.67 30.17 23.45
CA ASN A 345 10.67 30.63 24.85
C ASN A 345 9.23 30.64 25.38
N GLU A 346 9.11 30.21 26.63
CA GLU A 346 7.89 30.09 27.41
C GLU A 346 7.18 31.42 27.73
N ASN A 347 5.86 31.29 27.91
CA ASN A 347 4.93 32.12 28.68
C ASN A 347 4.62 33.54 28.18
N THR A 348 3.33 33.82 27.87
CA THR A 348 2.46 34.69 28.69
C THR A 348 1.02 34.87 28.14
N LEU A 349 0.03 34.76 29.05
CA LEU A 349 -1.24 35.54 29.21
C LEU A 349 -2.35 35.39 28.12
N SER A 350 -3.67 35.38 28.35
CA SER A 350 -4.52 36.00 29.39
C SER A 350 -6.01 35.54 29.32
N THR A 351 -6.68 35.41 30.48
CA THR A 351 -8.09 35.78 30.87
C THR A 351 -9.31 35.26 30.06
N SER A 352 -10.50 34.87 30.57
CA SER A 352 -11.21 35.09 31.84
C SER A 352 -12.47 34.18 32.01
N SER A 353 -12.70 33.71 33.25
CA SER A 353 -13.98 33.51 33.99
C SER A 353 -15.13 32.58 33.52
N ASN A 354 -15.38 31.45 34.21
CA ASN A 354 -16.40 31.31 35.29
C ASN A 354 -16.59 29.85 35.81
N ALA A 355 -16.49 29.68 37.14
CA ALA A 355 -17.03 28.61 38.04
C ALA A 355 -16.42 27.17 38.03
N PRO A 356 -16.47 26.43 39.17
CA PRO A 356 -15.28 25.74 39.69
C PRO A 356 -15.25 24.23 39.38
N SER A 357 -14.10 23.77 38.88
CA SER A 357 -13.70 22.35 38.93
C SER A 357 -12.68 22.18 40.06
N PRO A 358 -12.81 21.18 40.95
CA PRO A 358 -11.78 20.89 41.95
C PRO A 358 -10.55 20.32 41.22
N ASN A 359 -9.54 21.17 41.02
CA ASN A 359 -8.22 20.77 40.55
C ASN A 359 -7.60 19.77 41.54
N LEU A 360 -7.56 18.50 41.17
CA LEU A 360 -6.96 17.42 41.95
C LEU A 360 -5.42 17.37 41.87
N TYR A 361 -4.78 18.39 41.27
CA TYR A 361 -3.31 18.47 41.14
C TYR A 361 -2.61 19.25 42.27
N GLY A 362 -3.36 19.69 43.29
CA GLY A 362 -2.83 20.48 44.42
C GLY A 362 -2.64 19.74 45.76
N ILE A 363 -3.00 18.45 45.87
CA ILE A 363 -2.92 17.71 47.15
C ILE A 363 -2.01 16.49 46.99
N CYS A 364 -0.69 16.72 46.91
CA CYS A 364 0.25 15.69 47.35
C CYS A 364 1.59 16.20 47.89
N ASN A 365 1.86 17.51 47.88
CA ASN A 365 3.11 18.05 48.42
C ASN A 365 2.85 19.13 49.46
N GLN A 366 2.39 18.72 50.65
CA GLN A 366 2.60 19.44 51.91
C GLN A 366 2.15 18.57 53.10
N VAL A 367 3.03 17.69 53.56
CA VAL A 367 3.03 17.28 54.97
C VAL A 367 4.48 17.35 55.44
N THR A 368 4.81 18.48 56.04
CA THR A 368 6.02 18.70 56.83
C THR A 368 6.04 17.76 58.02
N ASN A 369 7.23 17.26 58.35
CA ASN A 369 7.57 16.39 59.48
C ASN A 369 6.93 16.80 60.81
N ASN A 370 6.17 15.88 61.43
CA ASN A 370 6.37 15.38 62.81
C ASN A 370 5.19 14.49 63.21
N ASP A 371 5.38 13.16 63.17
CA ASP A 371 4.74 12.21 64.10
C ASP A 371 5.21 10.78 63.78
N GLN A 372 5.80 10.09 64.78
CA GLN A 372 6.46 8.78 64.65
C GLN A 372 5.49 7.56 64.61
N HIS A 373 4.22 7.72 64.24
CA HIS A 373 3.28 6.59 64.13
C HIS A 373 2.37 6.63 62.89
N LYS A 374 2.93 6.92 61.70
CA LYS A 374 2.22 6.67 60.43
C LYS A 374 2.56 5.28 59.89
N LYS A 375 1.60 4.34 59.98
CA LYS A 375 1.54 3.19 59.06
C LYS A 375 1.76 3.74 57.65
N LYS A 376 2.87 3.38 56.99
CA LYS A 376 3.11 3.71 55.58
C LYS A 376 1.96 3.14 54.76
N TYR A 377 1.03 3.99 54.34
CA TYR A 377 0.04 3.64 53.34
C TYR A 377 0.80 3.43 52.02
N ASN A 378 1.04 2.17 51.65
CA ASN A 378 1.59 1.81 50.34
C ASN A 378 0.49 1.99 49.28
N ALA A 379 0.23 3.24 48.89
CA ALA A 379 -0.74 3.59 47.85
C ALA A 379 -0.37 2.94 46.50
N ALA A 380 0.92 2.90 46.17
CA ALA A 380 1.42 2.30 44.92
C ALA A 380 1.15 0.78 44.83
N ALA A 381 1.32 0.03 45.93
CA ALA A 381 1.07 -1.40 45.94
C ALA A 381 -0.44 -1.76 45.89
N LYS A 382 -1.32 -0.85 46.33
CA LYS A 382 -2.77 -1.02 46.16
C LYS A 382 -3.25 -0.61 44.77
N LEU A 383 -2.65 0.42 44.17
CA LEU A 383 -2.98 0.86 42.81
C LEU A 383 -2.58 -0.19 41.76
N SER A 384 -1.50 -0.96 41.98
CA SER A 384 -1.14 -2.06 41.06
C SER A 384 -2.00 -3.31 41.20
N MET A 385 -2.98 -3.34 42.12
CA MET A 385 -3.96 -4.43 42.27
C MET A 385 -5.32 -4.06 41.68
N CYS A 386 -5.52 -2.82 41.24
CA CYS A 386 -6.74 -2.41 40.56
C CYS A 386 -6.63 -2.77 39.08
N PRO A 387 -7.71 -3.31 38.46
CA PRO A 387 -7.78 -3.44 37.01
C PRO A 387 -7.51 -2.08 36.36
N SER A 388 -6.79 -2.10 35.24
CA SER A 388 -6.65 -0.90 34.41
C SER A 388 -7.97 -0.58 33.73
N ALA A 389 -8.14 0.66 33.27
CA ALA A 389 -9.32 1.03 32.48
C ALA A 389 -9.47 0.14 31.22
N LEU A 390 -8.36 -0.36 30.66
CA LEU A 390 -8.37 -1.29 29.54
C LEU A 390 -8.94 -2.66 29.96
N ASP A 391 -8.55 -3.16 31.13
CA ASP A 391 -9.12 -4.40 31.69
C ASP A 391 -10.62 -4.25 31.95
N ASP A 392 -11.05 -3.08 32.44
CA ASP A 392 -12.46 -2.77 32.66
C ASP A 392 -13.26 -2.71 31.33
N PHE A 393 -12.69 -2.13 30.26
CA PHE A 393 -13.32 -2.13 28.94
C PHE A 393 -13.42 -3.54 28.34
N GLN A 394 -12.40 -4.37 28.50
CA GLN A 394 -12.43 -5.76 28.07
C GLN A 394 -13.47 -6.58 28.84
N ALA A 395 -13.63 -6.32 30.15
CA ALA A 395 -14.69 -6.91 30.97
C ALA A 395 -16.09 -6.48 30.50
N LEU A 396 -16.29 -5.19 30.20
CA LEU A 396 -17.56 -4.68 29.65
C LEU A 396 -17.95 -5.37 28.35
N TYR A 397 -16.98 -5.61 27.46
CA TYR A 397 -17.23 -6.34 26.22
C TYR A 397 -17.57 -7.81 26.46
N SER A 398 -16.85 -8.46 27.36
CA SER A 398 -17.05 -9.89 27.69
C SER A 398 -18.40 -10.15 28.36
N ASP A 399 -18.77 -9.30 29.31
CA ASP A 399 -20.00 -9.42 30.10
C ASP A 399 -21.23 -8.88 29.36
N LYS A 400 -21.02 -8.10 28.29
CA LYS A 400 -22.08 -7.45 27.47
C LYS A 400 -23.01 -6.56 28.30
N LEU A 401 -22.48 -5.98 29.38
CA LEU A 401 -23.25 -5.11 30.28
C LEU A 401 -23.39 -3.73 29.68
N LEU A 402 -24.61 -3.18 29.69
CA LEU A 402 -24.92 -1.83 29.19
C LEU A 402 -24.69 -1.63 27.68
N SER A 403 -24.62 -2.70 26.89
CA SER A 403 -24.55 -2.59 25.44
C SER A 403 -25.80 -1.92 24.87
N ASP A 404 -25.60 -0.85 24.12
CA ASP A 404 -26.62 0.09 23.62
C ASP A 404 -26.64 0.16 22.08
N VAL A 405 -25.87 -0.71 21.41
CA VAL A 405 -25.87 -0.86 19.95
C VAL A 405 -25.53 -2.30 19.55
N VAL A 406 -26.05 -2.74 18.41
CA VAL A 406 -25.79 -4.07 17.85
C VAL A 406 -25.19 -3.96 16.45
N LEU A 407 -24.03 -4.59 16.22
CA LEU A 407 -23.49 -4.82 14.88
C LEU A 407 -24.06 -6.13 14.34
N LYS A 408 -24.57 -6.14 13.12
CA LYS A 408 -25.23 -7.31 12.52
C LYS A 408 -24.59 -7.69 11.19
N THR A 409 -24.03 -8.90 11.11
CA THR A 409 -23.57 -9.53 9.86
C THR A 409 -24.73 -10.23 9.17
N ALA A 410 -24.47 -10.90 8.04
CA ALA A 410 -25.47 -11.74 7.39
C ALA A 410 -25.99 -12.88 8.29
N THR A 411 -25.16 -13.36 9.22
CA THR A 411 -25.41 -14.58 10.00
C THR A 411 -25.53 -14.36 11.51
N LYS A 412 -24.94 -13.30 12.07
CA LYS A 412 -24.81 -13.10 13.53
C LYS A 412 -24.99 -11.64 13.96
N SER A 413 -25.29 -11.47 15.25
CA SER A 413 -25.41 -10.17 15.91
C SER A 413 -24.40 -10.05 17.06
N PHE A 414 -23.79 -8.88 17.20
CA PHE A 414 -22.76 -8.56 18.18
C PHE A 414 -23.15 -7.32 18.96
N SER A 415 -23.36 -7.46 20.26
CA SER A 415 -23.63 -6.35 21.18
C SER A 415 -22.36 -5.53 21.43
N ALA A 416 -22.48 -4.20 21.43
CA ALA A 416 -21.39 -3.28 21.66
C ALA A 416 -21.89 -1.98 22.34
N HIS A 417 -20.95 -1.07 22.62
CA HIS A 417 -21.17 0.21 23.27
C HIS A 417 -20.90 1.35 22.28
N ARG A 418 -21.87 2.25 22.10
CA ARG A 418 -21.78 3.37 21.15
C ARG A 418 -20.58 4.26 21.45
N ASN A 419 -20.34 4.55 22.73
CA ASN A 419 -19.25 5.42 23.15
C ASN A 419 -17.87 4.86 22.75
N VAL A 420 -17.63 3.54 22.90
CA VAL A 420 -16.38 2.89 22.50
C VAL A 420 -16.23 2.93 20.97
N LEU A 421 -17.26 2.53 20.23
CA LEU A 421 -17.23 2.57 18.76
C LEU A 421 -16.95 3.99 18.24
N CYS A 422 -17.63 5.01 18.78
CA CYS A 422 -17.44 6.41 18.39
C CYS A 422 -16.05 6.93 18.76
N ALA A 423 -15.49 6.49 19.90
CA ALA A 423 -14.16 6.91 20.34
C ALA A 423 -13.06 6.36 19.43
N ARG A 424 -13.20 5.10 19.01
CA ARG A 424 -12.16 4.37 18.26
C ARG A 424 -12.32 4.41 16.74
N SER A 425 -13.46 4.90 16.23
CA SER A 425 -13.72 5.01 14.79
C SER A 425 -14.46 6.29 14.46
N SER A 426 -13.90 7.08 13.53
CA SER A 426 -14.56 8.27 13.00
C SER A 426 -15.81 7.93 12.17
N VAL A 427 -15.81 6.76 11.52
CA VAL A 427 -16.94 6.25 10.72
C VAL A 427 -18.10 5.86 11.62
N PHE A 428 -17.86 5.05 12.67
CA PHE A 428 -18.92 4.70 13.63
C PHE A 428 -19.44 5.92 14.37
N ARG A 429 -18.56 6.87 14.73
CA ARG A 429 -18.99 8.17 15.29
C ARG A 429 -20.00 8.85 14.38
N THR A 430 -19.66 9.02 13.11
CA THR A 430 -20.53 9.66 12.12
C THR A 430 -21.87 8.93 11.98
N MET A 431 -21.86 7.59 11.95
CA MET A 431 -23.08 6.77 11.86
C MET A 431 -24.00 6.92 13.08
N LEU A 432 -23.42 7.05 14.28
CA LEU A 432 -24.17 7.03 15.54
C LEU A 432 -24.52 8.41 16.10
N THR A 433 -23.88 9.48 15.62
CA THR A 433 -24.18 10.86 16.06
C THR A 433 -25.13 11.59 15.12
N ASN A 434 -25.08 11.31 13.82
CA ASN A 434 -25.94 11.93 12.82
C ASN A 434 -27.30 11.23 12.74
N ASP A 435 -28.32 11.90 12.21
CA ASP A 435 -29.69 11.37 12.06
C ASP A 435 -29.78 10.33 10.93
N MET A 436 -29.04 9.24 11.09
CA MET A 436 -28.98 8.07 10.21
C MET A 436 -29.83 6.93 10.77
N ASP A 437 -30.21 5.97 9.92
CA ASP A 437 -31.05 4.83 10.32
C ASP A 437 -30.39 4.00 11.44
N GLU A 438 -29.06 3.95 11.49
CA GLU A 438 -28.28 3.29 12.54
C GLU A 438 -28.45 3.94 13.92
N LYS A 439 -28.63 5.27 13.98
CA LYS A 439 -28.91 6.00 15.23
C LYS A 439 -30.33 5.74 15.72
N VAL A 440 -31.28 5.53 14.80
CA VAL A 440 -32.70 5.31 15.12
C VAL A 440 -32.99 3.86 15.50
N THR A 441 -32.26 2.91 14.90
CA THR A 441 -32.50 1.47 15.07
C THR A 441 -31.56 0.82 16.09
N ASP A 442 -30.56 1.56 16.58
CA ASP A 442 -29.46 1.06 17.42
C ASP A 442 -28.80 -0.20 16.83
N CYS A 443 -28.81 -0.30 15.49
CA CYS A 443 -28.33 -1.45 14.74
C CYS A 443 -27.49 -1.00 13.55
N ILE A 444 -26.23 -1.45 13.51
CA ILE A 444 -25.30 -1.19 12.42
C ILE A 444 -25.19 -2.47 11.59
N LYS A 445 -25.59 -2.41 10.32
CA LYS A 445 -25.47 -3.54 9.40
C LYS A 445 -24.08 -3.60 8.78
N VAL A 446 -23.43 -4.74 8.93
CA VAL A 446 -22.07 -5.05 8.46
C VAL A 446 -22.08 -6.36 7.68
N GLU A 447 -23.07 -6.52 6.79
CA GLU A 447 -23.36 -7.76 6.05
C GLU A 447 -22.23 -8.21 5.11
N ASP A 448 -21.30 -7.31 4.77
CA ASP A 448 -20.11 -7.60 3.96
C ASP A 448 -18.91 -8.12 4.78
N LEU A 449 -19.03 -8.22 6.10
CA LEU A 449 -17.99 -8.77 6.97
C LEU A 449 -18.38 -10.14 7.53
N GLU A 450 -17.39 -11.02 7.65
CA GLU A 450 -17.53 -12.31 8.31
C GLU A 450 -17.64 -12.16 9.83
N ASP A 451 -18.35 -13.10 10.47
CA ASP A 451 -18.58 -13.11 11.92
C ASP A 451 -17.29 -13.04 12.74
N GLU A 452 -16.27 -13.81 12.31
CA GLU A 452 -14.97 -13.83 12.96
C GLU A 452 -14.24 -12.48 12.84
N THR A 453 -14.34 -11.84 11.69
CA THR A 453 -13.74 -10.54 11.43
C THR A 453 -14.35 -9.46 12.32
N VAL A 454 -15.68 -9.43 12.44
CA VAL A 454 -16.37 -8.49 13.34
C VAL A 454 -16.02 -8.75 14.79
N GLN A 455 -15.93 -10.01 15.20
CA GLN A 455 -15.55 -10.39 16.56
C GLN A 455 -14.13 -9.90 16.91
N ARG A 456 -13.16 -10.09 16.00
CA ARG A 456 -11.77 -9.64 16.18
C ARG A 456 -11.64 -8.13 16.15
N LEU A 457 -12.39 -7.46 15.27
CA LEU A 457 -12.44 -5.99 15.23
C LEU A 457 -12.93 -5.44 16.56
N LEU A 458 -14.05 -5.96 17.07
CA LEU A 458 -14.57 -5.54 18.37
C LEU A 458 -13.57 -5.85 19.48
N LEU A 459 -12.97 -7.05 19.53
CA LEU A 459 -11.94 -7.37 20.52
C LEU A 459 -10.82 -6.32 20.55
N PHE A 460 -10.29 -5.94 19.39
CA PHE A 460 -9.28 -4.89 19.28
C PHE A 460 -9.77 -3.55 19.82
N LEU A 461 -11.00 -3.14 19.48
CA LEU A 461 -11.55 -1.86 19.93
C LEU A 461 -11.67 -1.73 21.46
N TYR A 462 -11.83 -2.85 22.17
CA TYR A 462 -11.95 -2.87 23.64
C TYR A 462 -10.66 -3.20 24.39
N SER A 463 -9.67 -3.82 23.73
CA SER A 463 -8.49 -4.35 24.42
C SER A 463 -7.15 -3.86 23.86
N ASP A 464 -7.14 -3.13 22.74
CA ASP A 464 -5.93 -2.78 21.98
C ASP A 464 -5.03 -3.99 21.66
N ASN A 465 -5.61 -5.19 21.72
CA ASN A 465 -4.93 -6.45 21.51
C ASN A 465 -5.50 -7.16 20.29
N LEU A 466 -4.60 -7.69 19.48
CA LEU A 466 -4.89 -8.63 18.42
C LEU A 466 -4.24 -9.94 18.83
N GLU A 467 -5.06 -10.95 19.12
CA GLU A 467 -4.59 -12.32 19.29
C GLU A 467 -3.83 -12.78 18.03
N GLU A 468 -3.12 -13.91 18.11
CA GLU A 468 -2.42 -14.46 16.95
C GLU A 468 -3.37 -14.60 15.73
N LEU A 469 -3.10 -13.80 14.70
CA LEU A 469 -3.90 -13.78 13.49
C LEU A 469 -3.30 -14.74 12.47
N GLN A 470 -4.10 -15.70 12.00
CA GLN A 470 -3.83 -16.34 10.72
C GLN A 470 -3.97 -15.31 9.60
N TRP A 471 -3.23 -15.55 8.53
CA TRP A 471 -3.05 -14.57 7.47
C TRP A 471 -4.40 -14.19 6.81
N GLU A 472 -5.26 -15.15 6.53
CA GLU A 472 -6.56 -14.96 5.89
C GLU A 472 -7.47 -14.06 6.75
N SER A 473 -7.49 -14.31 8.06
CA SER A 473 -8.22 -13.49 9.03
C SER A 473 -7.65 -12.07 9.15
N ALA A 474 -6.33 -11.90 8.98
CA ALA A 474 -5.67 -10.59 9.02
C ALA A 474 -6.07 -9.71 7.83
N ILE A 475 -6.23 -10.28 6.63
CA ILE A 475 -6.71 -9.53 5.45
C ILE A 475 -8.12 -8.98 5.69
N GLN A 476 -9.03 -9.84 6.13
CA GLN A 476 -10.42 -9.45 6.36
C GLN A 476 -10.52 -8.38 7.46
N LEU A 477 -9.72 -8.53 8.52
CA LEU A 477 -9.63 -7.56 9.58
C LEU A 477 -9.03 -6.22 9.13
N TYR A 478 -8.03 -6.25 8.25
CA TYR A 478 -7.46 -5.04 7.64
C TYR A 478 -8.50 -4.31 6.77
N TYR A 479 -9.24 -5.04 5.93
CA TYR A 479 -10.34 -4.47 5.15
C TYR A 479 -11.38 -3.79 6.06
N ALA A 480 -11.76 -4.45 7.16
CA ALA A 480 -12.67 -3.89 8.13
C ALA A 480 -12.09 -2.62 8.80
N ALA A 481 -10.82 -2.63 9.21
CA ALA A 481 -10.17 -1.48 9.83
C ALA A 481 -10.11 -0.26 8.90
N ASP A 482 -9.71 -0.44 7.64
CA ASP A 482 -9.68 0.64 6.63
C ASP A 482 -11.11 1.18 6.37
N LYS A 483 -12.10 0.29 6.21
CA LYS A 483 -13.51 0.66 5.99
C LYS A 483 -14.09 1.50 7.13
N TYR A 484 -13.75 1.17 8.37
CA TYR A 484 -14.24 1.87 9.56
C TYR A 484 -13.24 2.91 10.10
N ALA A 485 -12.13 3.18 9.40
CA ALA A 485 -11.09 4.12 9.79
C ALA A 485 -10.63 3.93 11.25
N ILE A 486 -10.20 2.71 11.56
CA ILE A 486 -9.71 2.24 12.88
C ILE A 486 -8.18 2.11 12.84
#